data_AF-A0A9E5RQA8-F1
#
_entry.id   AF-A0A9E5RQA8-F1
#
_cell.length_a   1.000
_cell.length_b   1.000
_cell.length_c   1.000
_cell.angle_alpha   90.00
_cell.angle_beta   90.00
_cell.angle_gamma   90.00
#
_symmetry.space_group_name_H-M   'P 1'
#
loop_
_entity.id
_entity.type
_entity.pdbx_description
1 polymer ?
#
loop_
_entity_poly.entity_id
_entity_poly.type
_entity_poly.pdbx_seq_one_letter_code
_entity_poly.pdbx_strand_id
1 'polypeptide(L)'
;MFSQLLNPSVLAAVVEFENSKTPGVWASVDKTQLISEMRSRLNDPFQINQGAQPFCGPASIVFELVRKQPLRYVQLCRSLFETGGFQGTTKRIEASRTLRRSKGRLRMNQADWMVMSALRESENTIFNIEAEAPDIIRNLAGMTKSWEMKGWTQEILGYRQVKYKHTYLHGEFEALEETAKAIKVGGVAFALITADGLLRGKTPFLPYPNHWITLLGNISIKGGDWFDEDSGRISLDVYSWGKQFHINLDEAPFEDYFWGVVIGF
;
A
#
# COMPACT_ATOMS: atom_id res chain seq x y z
N MET A 1 2.95 -4.78 21.89
CA MET A 1 3.99 -5.49 21.10
C MET A 1 3.61 -6.96 21.02
N PHE A 2 3.05 -7.41 19.91
CA PHE A 2 2.92 -8.84 19.65
C PHE A 2 4.14 -9.27 18.84
N SER A 3 5.17 -9.83 19.50
CA SER A 3 6.12 -10.68 18.80
C SER A 3 5.40 -12.00 18.55
N GLN A 4 4.71 -12.08 17.42
CA GLN A 4 4.17 -13.34 16.95
C GLN A 4 5.37 -14.14 16.43
N LEU A 5 5.61 -15.33 17.00
CA LEU A 5 6.63 -16.24 16.46
C LEU A 5 6.32 -16.45 14.97
N LEU A 6 7.29 -16.11 14.11
CA LEU A 6 7.14 -16.25 12.67
C LEU A 6 6.80 -17.69 12.33
N ASN A 7 5.84 -17.86 11.43
CA ASN A 7 5.45 -19.17 10.92
C ASN A 7 6.72 -19.96 10.45
N PRO A 8 6.89 -21.23 10.83
CA PRO A 8 8.08 -22.01 10.47
C PRO A 8 8.39 -22.04 8.97
N SER A 9 7.38 -22.04 8.11
CA SER A 9 7.57 -21.99 6.65
C SER A 9 8.18 -20.66 6.18
N VAL A 10 7.80 -19.54 6.80
CA VAL A 10 8.38 -18.22 6.53
C VAL A 10 9.84 -18.20 6.97
N LEU A 11 10.15 -18.70 8.16
CA LEU A 11 11.52 -18.77 8.66
C LEU A 11 12.40 -19.65 7.77
N ALA A 12 11.91 -20.82 7.37
CA ALA A 12 12.60 -21.71 6.45
C ALA A 12 12.90 -21.02 5.11
N ALA A 13 11.93 -20.30 4.54
CA ALA A 13 12.12 -19.56 3.29
C ALA A 13 13.17 -18.43 3.42
N VAL A 14 13.21 -17.73 4.56
CA VAL A 14 14.25 -16.72 4.80
C VAL A 14 15.63 -17.37 4.92
N VAL A 15 15.75 -18.47 5.66
CA VAL A 15 17.01 -19.23 5.81
C VAL A 15 17.48 -19.79 4.46
N GLU A 16 16.56 -20.31 3.65
CA GLU A 16 16.88 -20.78 2.30
C GLU A 16 17.39 -19.64 1.42
N PHE A 17 16.73 -18.47 1.47
CA PHE A 17 17.19 -17.30 0.72
C PHE A 17 18.56 -16.83 1.21
N GLU A 18 18.78 -16.75 2.52
CA GLU A 18 20.06 -16.39 3.13
C GLU A 18 21.20 -17.33 2.67
N ASN A 19 20.93 -18.64 2.64
CA ASN A 19 21.90 -19.66 2.23
C ASN A 19 22.12 -19.75 0.71
N SER A 20 21.17 -19.28 -0.10
CA SER A 20 21.29 -19.28 -1.57
C SER A 20 22.60 -18.62 -2.02
N LYS A 21 23.29 -19.23 -2.99
CA LYS A 21 24.52 -18.71 -3.59
C LYS A 21 24.28 -17.95 -4.89
N THR A 22 23.03 -17.82 -5.31
CA THR A 22 22.66 -17.06 -6.51
C THR A 22 23.02 -15.59 -6.31
N PRO A 23 23.81 -14.99 -7.22
CA PRO A 23 24.17 -13.58 -7.12
C PRO A 23 22.95 -12.68 -7.36
N GLY A 24 22.96 -11.51 -6.73
CA GLY A 24 21.94 -10.49 -6.95
C GLY A 24 22.10 -9.79 -8.30
N VAL A 25 20.99 -9.39 -8.91
CA VAL A 25 20.99 -8.63 -10.17
C VAL A 25 20.89 -7.11 -9.97
N TRP A 26 20.92 -6.64 -8.71
CA TRP A 26 20.76 -5.24 -8.31
C TRP A 26 22.11 -4.62 -7.94
N ALA A 27 22.41 -3.45 -8.48
CA ALA A 27 23.67 -2.76 -8.24
C ALA A 27 23.75 -2.07 -6.88
N SER A 28 22.60 -1.77 -6.25
CA SER A 28 22.46 -0.99 -5.03
C SER A 28 21.86 -1.77 -3.85
N VAL A 29 21.67 -3.09 -4.02
CA VAL A 29 21.09 -3.96 -2.98
C VAL A 29 22.14 -5.00 -2.56
N ASP A 30 22.53 -4.94 -1.30
CA ASP A 30 23.33 -5.94 -0.60
C ASP A 30 22.42 -7.03 -0.01
N LYS A 31 22.83 -8.30 -0.18
CA LYS A 31 22.00 -9.44 0.24
C LYS A 31 21.84 -9.51 1.75
N THR A 32 22.91 -9.29 2.51
CA THR A 32 22.89 -9.39 3.97
C THR A 32 22.00 -8.29 4.55
N GLN A 33 22.12 -7.07 4.04
CA GLN A 33 21.24 -5.96 4.43
C GLN A 33 19.78 -6.23 4.03
N LEU A 34 19.53 -6.71 2.81
CA LEU A 34 18.19 -7.10 2.36
C LEU A 34 17.54 -8.12 3.31
N ILE A 35 18.24 -9.21 3.66
CA ILE A 35 17.73 -10.24 4.58
C ILE A 35 17.44 -9.65 5.97
N SER A 36 18.35 -8.83 6.50
CA SER A 36 18.16 -8.18 7.80
C SER A 36 16.93 -7.27 7.81
N GLU A 37 16.78 -6.44 6.78
CA GLU A 37 15.62 -5.56 6.63
C GLU A 37 14.33 -6.37 6.46
N MET A 38 14.31 -7.41 5.61
CA MET A 38 13.17 -8.31 5.47
C MET A 38 12.72 -8.92 6.80
N ARG A 39 13.66 -9.42 7.62
CA ARG A 39 13.36 -9.95 8.96
C ARG A 39 12.72 -8.89 9.86
N SER A 40 13.18 -7.64 9.79
CA SER A 40 12.59 -6.52 10.52
C SER A 40 11.14 -6.26 10.10
N ARG A 41 10.80 -6.29 8.80
CA ARG A 41 9.41 -6.13 8.32
C ARG A 41 8.53 -7.29 8.73
N LEU A 42 9.05 -8.51 8.63
CA LEU A 42 8.32 -9.73 9.02
C LEU A 42 7.97 -9.72 10.52
N ASN A 43 8.86 -9.19 11.36
CA ASN A 43 8.60 -9.04 12.80
C ASN A 43 7.65 -7.86 13.10
N ASP A 44 7.77 -6.77 12.35
CA ASP A 44 6.92 -5.59 12.49
C ASP A 44 6.64 -4.95 11.12
N PRO A 45 5.45 -5.16 10.53
CA PRO A 45 5.08 -4.58 9.24
C PRO A 45 5.08 -3.04 9.24
N PHE A 46 4.97 -2.40 10.41
CA PHE A 46 5.05 -0.95 10.51
C PHE A 46 6.47 -0.41 10.25
N GLN A 47 7.48 -1.27 10.12
CA GLN A 47 8.82 -0.84 9.69
C GLN A 47 8.91 -0.52 8.19
N ILE A 48 7.87 -0.80 7.41
CA ILE A 48 7.79 -0.45 5.99
C ILE A 48 7.65 1.06 5.86
N ASN A 49 8.56 1.71 5.14
CA ASN A 49 8.53 3.16 5.00
C ASN A 49 8.99 3.61 3.61
N GLN A 50 8.14 4.38 2.93
CA GLN A 50 8.42 4.98 1.62
C GLN A 50 9.49 6.09 1.66
N GLY A 51 9.88 6.57 2.86
CA GLY A 51 10.75 7.73 3.01
C GLY A 51 10.14 8.98 2.36
N ALA A 52 10.96 9.76 1.67
CA ALA A 52 10.51 10.93 0.92
C ALA A 52 10.07 10.61 -0.52
N GLN A 53 9.99 9.33 -0.90
CA GLN A 53 9.65 8.91 -2.26
C GLN A 53 8.13 8.85 -2.46
N PRO A 54 7.64 9.05 -3.71
CA PRO A 54 6.22 8.95 -4.05
C PRO A 54 5.76 7.48 -4.15
N PHE A 55 5.97 6.71 -3.08
CA PHE A 55 5.65 5.28 -2.99
C PHE A 55 4.51 4.98 -2.00
N CYS A 56 3.59 5.91 -1.73
CA CYS A 56 2.48 5.67 -0.80
C CYS A 56 1.61 4.48 -1.21
N GLY A 57 1.31 4.35 -2.51
CA GLY A 57 0.61 3.21 -3.08
C GLY A 57 1.40 1.89 -2.90
N PRO A 58 2.62 1.78 -3.46
CA PRO A 58 3.47 0.61 -3.26
C PRO A 58 3.68 0.24 -1.77
N ALA A 59 3.88 1.22 -0.89
CA ALA A 59 4.07 0.98 0.54
C ALA A 59 2.83 0.36 1.19
N SER A 60 1.64 0.81 0.79
CA SER A 60 0.36 0.26 1.27
C SER A 60 0.18 -1.20 0.83
N ILE A 61 0.53 -1.51 -0.42
CA ILE A 61 0.50 -2.90 -0.95
C ILE A 61 1.51 -3.79 -0.23
N VAL A 62 2.76 -3.34 -0.09
CA VAL A 62 3.81 -4.13 0.57
C VAL A 62 3.47 -4.35 2.05
N PHE A 63 2.86 -3.36 2.71
CA PHE A 63 2.38 -3.50 4.08
C PHE A 63 1.36 -4.63 4.22
N GLU A 64 0.32 -4.68 3.39
CA GLU A 64 -0.64 -5.78 3.43
C GLU A 64 -0.02 -7.11 3.00
N LEU A 65 0.92 -7.11 2.05
CA LEU A 65 1.63 -8.32 1.63
C LEU A 65 2.38 -8.94 2.81
N VAL A 66 3.12 -8.14 3.59
CA VAL A 66 3.85 -8.62 4.77
C VAL A 66 2.89 -9.06 5.86
N ARG A 67 1.84 -8.28 6.15
CA ARG A 67 0.88 -8.56 7.22
C ARG A 67 0.03 -9.81 6.96
N LYS A 68 -0.35 -10.05 5.71
CA LYS A 68 -1.31 -11.12 5.33
C LYS A 68 -0.65 -12.32 4.69
N GLN A 69 0.46 -12.13 3.97
CA GLN A 69 1.11 -13.16 3.16
C GLN A 69 2.64 -13.11 3.30
N PRO A 70 3.19 -13.24 4.54
CA PRO A 70 4.62 -13.06 4.81
C PRO A 70 5.52 -14.03 4.02
N LEU A 71 5.06 -15.25 3.74
CA LEU A 71 5.80 -16.20 2.90
C LEU A 71 5.94 -15.68 1.46
N ARG A 72 4.85 -15.13 0.89
CA ARG A 72 4.86 -14.57 -0.46
C ARG A 72 5.76 -13.34 -0.54
N TYR A 73 5.80 -12.51 0.50
CA TYR A 73 6.75 -11.40 0.59
C TYR A 73 8.20 -11.90 0.47
N VAL A 74 8.58 -12.95 1.22
CA VAL A 74 9.94 -13.53 1.16
C VAL A 74 10.27 -14.06 -0.24
N GLN A 75 9.34 -14.81 -0.83
CA GLN A 75 9.50 -15.35 -2.19
C GLN A 75 9.65 -14.24 -3.23
N LEU A 76 8.85 -13.17 -3.11
CA LEU A 76 8.91 -12.01 -3.99
C LEU A 76 10.26 -11.30 -3.87
N CYS A 77 10.71 -10.99 -2.64
CA CYS A 77 12.01 -10.34 -2.41
C CYS A 77 13.17 -11.17 -2.97
N ARG A 78 13.17 -12.49 -2.75
CA ARG A 78 14.17 -13.39 -3.33
C ARG A 78 14.13 -13.35 -4.85
N SER A 79 12.95 -13.52 -5.44
CA SER A 79 12.80 -13.57 -6.90
C SER A 79 13.22 -12.27 -7.57
N LEU A 80 12.86 -11.12 -6.99
CA LEU A 80 13.35 -9.81 -7.41
C LEU A 80 14.87 -9.72 -7.29
N PHE A 81 15.45 -10.09 -6.15
CA PHE A 81 16.89 -9.98 -5.93
C PHE A 81 17.69 -10.85 -6.90
N GLU A 82 17.31 -12.12 -7.06
CA GLU A 82 18.05 -13.13 -7.82
C GLU A 82 17.79 -13.06 -9.33
N THR A 83 16.58 -12.67 -9.76
CA THR A 83 16.19 -12.71 -11.18
C THR A 83 15.75 -11.36 -11.75
N GLY A 84 15.47 -10.38 -10.89
CA GLY A 84 14.99 -9.06 -11.30
C GLY A 84 13.50 -8.96 -11.51
N GLY A 85 12.72 -10.01 -11.25
CA GLY A 85 11.28 -10.02 -11.42
C GLY A 85 10.62 -11.15 -10.64
N PHE A 86 9.32 -11.08 -10.46
CA PHE A 86 8.53 -12.11 -9.77
C PHE A 86 7.21 -12.36 -10.50
N GLN A 87 6.64 -13.54 -10.30
CA GLN A 87 5.35 -13.89 -10.89
C GLN A 87 4.21 -13.32 -10.03
N GLY A 88 3.38 -12.46 -10.61
CA GLY A 88 2.08 -12.09 -10.08
C GLY A 88 1.03 -13.17 -10.33
N THR A 89 -0.22 -12.89 -10.01
CA THR A 89 -1.33 -13.83 -10.20
C THR A 89 -1.51 -14.24 -11.67
N THR A 90 -1.40 -13.30 -12.61
CA THR A 90 -1.58 -13.55 -14.05
C THR A 90 -0.37 -13.20 -14.88
N LYS A 91 0.50 -12.31 -14.41
CA LYS A 91 1.64 -11.80 -15.17
C LYS A 91 2.88 -11.59 -14.33
N ARG A 92 4.03 -11.67 -15.00
CA ARG A 92 5.33 -11.42 -14.39
C ARG A 92 5.55 -9.91 -14.27
N ILE A 93 5.97 -9.48 -13.08
CA ILE A 93 6.41 -8.12 -12.80
C ILE A 93 7.93 -8.12 -12.82
N GLU A 94 8.53 -7.31 -13.70
CA GLU A 94 9.98 -7.24 -13.87
C GLU A 94 10.51 -5.83 -13.68
N ALA A 95 11.60 -5.72 -12.91
CA ALA A 95 12.39 -4.51 -12.83
C ALA A 95 13.32 -4.42 -14.04
N SER A 96 13.27 -3.29 -14.74
CA SER A 96 14.09 -3.01 -15.91
C SER A 96 15.57 -3.09 -15.56
N ARG A 97 16.39 -3.31 -16.59
CA ARG A 97 17.84 -3.28 -16.43
C ARG A 97 18.32 -1.92 -15.90
N THR A 98 17.65 -0.84 -16.29
CA THR A 98 17.96 0.53 -15.87
C THR A 98 17.71 0.70 -14.38
N LEU A 99 16.54 0.29 -13.89
CA LEU A 99 16.21 0.35 -12.46
C LEU A 99 17.17 -0.50 -11.63
N ARG A 100 17.42 -1.74 -12.04
CA ARG A 100 18.35 -2.64 -11.33
C ARG A 100 19.79 -2.13 -11.30
N ARG A 101 20.22 -1.37 -12.31
CA ARG A 101 21.55 -0.75 -12.38
C ARG A 101 21.59 0.66 -11.78
N SER A 102 20.47 1.17 -11.27
CA SER A 102 20.45 2.48 -10.63
C SER A 102 21.39 2.47 -9.42
N LYS A 103 22.33 3.43 -9.42
CA LYS A 103 23.30 3.64 -8.35
C LYS A 103 22.96 4.95 -7.67
N GLY A 104 22.90 4.96 -6.34
CA GLY A 104 22.62 6.16 -5.59
C GLY A 104 22.41 5.90 -4.10
N ARG A 105 22.39 6.97 -3.31
CA ARG A 105 21.91 6.89 -1.93
C ARG A 105 20.40 6.74 -1.98
N LEU A 106 19.91 5.52 -1.75
CA LEU A 106 18.48 5.20 -1.79
C LEU A 106 17.65 6.06 -0.83
N ARG A 107 18.28 6.63 0.22
CA ARG A 107 17.62 7.41 1.29
C ARG A 107 16.41 6.69 1.89
N MET A 108 16.42 5.37 1.79
CA MET A 108 15.44 4.42 2.32
C MET A 108 16.09 3.03 2.39
N ASN A 109 15.43 2.11 3.08
CA ASN A 109 15.89 0.72 3.21
C ASN A 109 15.90 0.02 1.84
N GLN A 110 16.87 -0.87 1.63
CA GLN A 110 17.11 -1.52 0.35
C GLN A 110 15.98 -2.49 -0.02
N ALA A 111 15.41 -3.19 0.95
CA ALA A 111 14.25 -4.06 0.77
C ALA A 111 13.04 -3.27 0.26
N ASP A 112 12.77 -2.13 0.91
CA ASP A 112 11.65 -1.25 0.56
C ASP A 112 11.88 -0.61 -0.81
N TRP A 113 13.10 -0.15 -1.10
CA TRP A 113 13.46 0.37 -2.42
C TRP A 113 13.24 -0.68 -3.50
N MET A 114 13.82 -1.87 -3.36
CA MET A 114 13.78 -2.91 -4.39
C MET A 114 12.36 -3.29 -4.75
N VAL A 115 11.50 -3.52 -3.75
CA VAL A 115 10.12 -3.91 -3.98
C VAL A 115 9.30 -2.73 -4.50
N MET A 116 9.29 -1.59 -3.80
CA MET A 116 8.41 -0.46 -4.16
C MET A 116 8.77 0.16 -5.51
N SER A 117 10.06 0.25 -5.84
CA SER A 117 10.52 0.76 -7.14
C SER A 117 10.14 -0.18 -8.29
N ALA A 118 10.23 -1.50 -8.09
CA ALA A 118 9.80 -2.48 -9.08
C ALA A 118 8.28 -2.43 -9.30
N LEU A 119 7.48 -2.28 -8.23
CA LEU A 119 6.05 -2.05 -8.36
C LEU A 119 5.78 -0.79 -9.17
N ARG A 120 6.45 0.31 -8.81
CA ARG A 120 6.23 1.59 -9.47
C ARG A 120 6.59 1.56 -10.96
N GLU A 121 7.71 0.95 -11.33
CA GLU A 121 8.09 0.83 -12.74
C GLU A 121 7.11 -0.07 -13.51
N SER A 122 6.55 -1.09 -12.84
CA SER A 122 5.60 -2.02 -13.47
C SER A 122 4.31 -1.36 -13.95
N GLU A 123 3.92 -0.22 -13.38
CA GLU A 123 2.72 0.53 -13.79
C GLU A 123 2.72 0.80 -15.29
N ASN A 124 3.85 1.31 -15.81
CA ASN A 124 4.00 1.70 -17.21
C ASN A 124 3.89 0.52 -18.19
N THR A 125 3.99 -0.72 -17.69
CA THR A 125 4.03 -1.93 -18.52
C THR A 125 2.78 -2.79 -18.37
N ILE A 126 2.05 -2.68 -17.26
CA ILE A 126 1.14 -3.74 -16.81
C ILE A 126 -0.33 -3.31 -16.68
N PHE A 127 -0.63 -2.03 -16.45
CA PHE A 127 -2.00 -1.57 -16.15
C PHE A 127 -2.52 -0.55 -17.17
N ASN A 128 -3.74 -0.77 -17.65
CA ASN A 128 -4.42 0.14 -18.56
C ASN A 128 -4.90 1.38 -17.81
N ILE A 129 -4.74 2.55 -18.44
CA ILE A 129 -5.20 3.84 -17.92
C ILE A 129 -6.73 3.84 -17.88
N GLU A 130 -7.33 4.22 -16.75
CA GLU A 130 -8.77 4.39 -16.60
C GLU A 130 -9.20 5.70 -17.29
N ALA A 131 -10.01 5.60 -18.35
CA ALA A 131 -10.42 6.75 -19.14
C ALA A 131 -11.33 7.72 -18.37
N GLU A 132 -12.05 7.22 -17.35
CA GLU A 132 -13.09 7.95 -16.62
C GLU A 132 -12.59 8.62 -15.32
N ALA A 133 -11.30 8.50 -14.99
CA ALA A 133 -10.75 9.21 -13.84
C ALA A 133 -10.76 10.74 -14.09
N PRO A 134 -11.13 11.58 -13.11
CA PRO A 134 -11.12 13.04 -13.29
C PRO A 134 -9.73 13.55 -13.69
N ASP A 135 -9.68 14.62 -14.51
CA ASP A 135 -8.43 15.17 -15.03
C ASP A 135 -7.44 15.58 -13.94
N ILE A 136 -7.94 16.08 -12.79
CA ILE A 136 -7.10 16.39 -11.63
C ILE A 136 -6.39 15.13 -11.12
N ILE A 137 -7.09 13.99 -11.05
CA ILE A 137 -6.53 12.71 -10.63
C ILE A 137 -5.54 12.20 -11.67
N ARG A 138 -5.82 12.36 -12.96
CA ARG A 138 -4.92 11.95 -14.04
C ARG A 138 -3.63 12.76 -14.07
N ASN A 139 -3.72 14.08 -13.87
CA ASN A 139 -2.62 15.04 -14.02
C ASN A 139 -1.72 15.20 -12.78
N LEU A 140 -2.01 14.53 -11.67
CA LEU A 140 -1.07 14.44 -10.53
C LEU A 140 0.13 13.54 -10.90
N ALA A 141 1.06 14.11 -11.66
CA ALA A 141 2.27 13.44 -12.10
C ALA A 141 3.04 12.90 -10.89
N GLY A 142 3.35 11.61 -10.88
CA GLY A 142 4.10 10.98 -9.81
C GLY A 142 3.27 10.32 -8.71
N MET A 143 1.94 10.47 -8.66
CA MET A 143 1.10 9.73 -7.71
C MET A 143 0.58 8.41 -8.31
N THR A 144 0.55 7.36 -7.48
CA THR A 144 -0.16 6.12 -7.81
C THR A 144 -1.65 6.39 -8.00
N LYS A 145 -2.23 5.76 -9.01
CA LYS A 145 -3.62 5.89 -9.46
C LYS A 145 -4.45 4.70 -8.97
N SER A 146 -5.77 4.86 -8.99
CA SER A 146 -6.73 3.82 -8.56
C SER A 146 -6.52 2.49 -9.29
N TRP A 147 -6.31 2.52 -10.61
CA TRP A 147 -6.12 1.31 -11.42
C TRP A 147 -4.82 0.56 -11.10
N GLU A 148 -3.76 1.27 -10.70
CA GLU A 148 -2.49 0.68 -10.28
C GLU A 148 -2.66 -0.02 -8.94
N MET A 149 -3.34 0.63 -7.98
CA MET A 149 -3.73 0.00 -6.72
C MET A 149 -4.61 -1.23 -6.93
N LYS A 150 -5.61 -1.16 -7.83
CA LYS A 150 -6.45 -2.31 -8.18
C LYS A 150 -5.60 -3.45 -8.74
N GLY A 151 -4.76 -3.14 -9.72
CA GLY A 151 -3.90 -4.08 -10.40
C GLY A 151 -2.92 -4.78 -9.45
N TRP A 152 -2.27 -4.04 -8.56
CA TRP A 152 -1.41 -4.61 -7.53
C TRP A 152 -2.17 -5.44 -6.49
N THR A 153 -3.37 -5.03 -6.12
CA THR A 153 -4.23 -5.82 -5.23
C THR A 153 -4.57 -7.18 -5.85
N GLN A 154 -4.77 -7.25 -7.17
CA GLN A 154 -4.98 -8.50 -7.89
C GLN A 154 -3.70 -9.30 -8.09
N GLU A 155 -2.65 -8.67 -8.61
CA GLU A 155 -1.44 -9.36 -9.06
C GLU A 155 -0.52 -9.76 -7.91
N ILE A 156 -0.43 -8.94 -6.86
CA ILE A 156 0.53 -9.12 -5.77
C ILE A 156 -0.16 -9.73 -4.55
N LEU A 157 -1.34 -9.22 -4.19
CA LEU A 157 -2.11 -9.73 -3.05
C LEU A 157 -3.06 -10.87 -3.44
N GLY A 158 -3.31 -11.12 -4.73
CA GLY A 158 -4.07 -12.29 -5.19
C GLY A 158 -5.58 -12.20 -5.00
N TYR A 159 -6.12 -11.04 -4.65
CA TYR A 159 -7.58 -10.86 -4.52
C TYR A 159 -8.23 -10.89 -5.90
N ARG A 160 -9.29 -11.70 -6.05
CA ARG A 160 -9.96 -11.88 -7.35
C ARG A 160 -10.93 -10.76 -7.63
N GLN A 161 -11.68 -10.34 -6.60
CA GLN A 161 -12.61 -9.23 -6.72
C GLN A 161 -11.94 -7.99 -6.16
N VAL A 162 -11.72 -7.01 -7.03
CA VAL A 162 -11.15 -5.72 -6.63
C VAL A 162 -12.00 -4.61 -7.23
N LYS A 163 -12.53 -3.77 -6.35
CA LYS A 163 -13.38 -2.63 -6.70
C LYS A 163 -12.69 -1.33 -6.34
N TYR A 164 -13.05 -0.26 -7.02
CA TYR A 164 -12.74 1.10 -6.61
C TYR A 164 -14.05 1.86 -6.45
N LYS A 165 -14.23 2.47 -5.28
CA LYS A 165 -15.34 3.38 -4.97
C LYS A 165 -14.76 4.79 -4.94
N HIS A 166 -15.23 5.65 -5.83
CA HIS A 166 -14.92 7.07 -5.77
C HIS A 166 -15.90 7.77 -4.82
N THR A 167 -15.42 8.79 -4.12
CA THR A 167 -16.19 9.58 -3.16
C THR A 167 -15.87 11.07 -3.39
N TYR A 168 -15.91 11.49 -4.66
CA TYR A 168 -15.53 12.86 -5.03
C TYR A 168 -16.61 13.89 -4.71
N LEU A 169 -17.84 13.43 -4.49
CA LEU A 169 -19.02 14.25 -4.26
C LEU A 169 -19.87 13.72 -3.10
N HIS A 170 -19.97 12.38 -2.97
CA HIS A 170 -20.65 11.67 -1.89
C HIS A 170 -20.31 10.16 -1.96
N GLY A 171 -20.72 9.39 -0.95
CA GLY A 171 -20.69 7.92 -0.93
C GLY A 171 -19.67 7.28 0.03
N GLU A 172 -19.05 8.11 0.86
CA GLU A 172 -18.02 7.79 1.85
C GLU A 172 -18.50 6.74 2.83
N PHE A 173 -19.75 6.86 3.31
CA PHE A 173 -20.31 5.91 4.26
C PHE A 173 -20.54 4.54 3.63
N GLU A 174 -21.15 4.49 2.44
CA GLU A 174 -21.32 3.22 1.71
C GLU A 174 -19.95 2.57 1.44
N ALA A 175 -18.97 3.37 1.02
CA ALA A 175 -17.60 2.91 0.77
C ALA A 175 -16.93 2.36 2.03
N LEU A 176 -17.09 3.02 3.18
CA LEU A 176 -16.56 2.56 4.47
C LEU A 176 -17.30 1.34 5.00
N GLU A 177 -18.61 1.22 4.80
CA GLU A 177 -19.37 0.02 5.15
C GLU A 177 -18.94 -1.18 4.32
N GLU A 178 -18.79 -1.03 3.00
CA GLU A 178 -18.27 -2.10 2.12
C GLU A 178 -16.85 -2.46 2.52
N THR A 179 -16.02 -1.47 2.85
CA THR A 179 -14.67 -1.68 3.37
C THR A 179 -14.68 -2.49 4.67
N ALA A 180 -15.53 -2.13 5.63
CA ALA A 180 -15.65 -2.84 6.90
C ALA A 180 -16.08 -4.30 6.69
N LYS A 181 -17.03 -4.54 5.78
CA LYS A 181 -17.47 -5.88 5.38
C LYS A 181 -16.32 -6.68 4.75
N ALA A 182 -15.56 -6.09 3.82
CA ALA A 182 -14.44 -6.73 3.16
C ALA A 182 -13.30 -7.08 4.13
N ILE A 183 -12.89 -6.14 4.99
CA ILE A 183 -11.83 -6.37 5.99
C ILE A 183 -12.24 -7.49 6.96
N LYS A 184 -13.51 -7.52 7.38
CA LYS A 184 -14.05 -8.55 8.29
C LYS A 184 -13.92 -9.97 7.74
N VAL A 185 -14.02 -10.15 6.42
CA VAL A 185 -13.87 -11.46 5.76
C VAL A 185 -12.43 -11.74 5.30
N GLY A 186 -11.46 -10.93 5.73
CA GLY A 186 -10.05 -11.12 5.43
C GLY A 186 -9.53 -10.35 4.21
N GLY A 187 -10.36 -9.49 3.61
CA GLY A 187 -9.98 -8.57 2.54
C GLY A 187 -9.03 -7.46 2.98
N VAL A 188 -8.74 -6.56 2.03
CA VAL A 188 -7.90 -5.38 2.19
C VAL A 188 -8.59 -4.14 1.62
N ALA A 189 -8.23 -2.97 2.13
CA ALA A 189 -8.69 -1.72 1.57
C ALA A 189 -7.61 -0.62 1.64
N PHE A 190 -7.58 0.20 0.61
CA PHE A 190 -6.62 1.29 0.45
C PHE A 190 -7.37 2.57 0.09
N ALA A 191 -7.22 3.63 0.87
CA ALA A 191 -7.93 4.89 0.64
C ALA A 191 -7.03 5.95 0.03
N LEU A 192 -7.59 6.72 -0.90
CA LEU A 192 -6.99 7.93 -1.45
C LEU A 192 -7.48 9.12 -0.65
N ILE A 193 -6.55 9.90 -0.10
CA ILE A 193 -6.86 10.92 0.91
C ILE A 193 -6.13 12.24 0.66
N THR A 194 -6.60 13.30 1.31
CA THR A 194 -5.82 14.51 1.60
C THR A 194 -5.07 14.33 2.91
N ALA A 195 -3.78 14.00 2.87
CA ALA A 195 -3.03 13.57 4.07
C ALA A 195 -2.90 14.63 5.18
N ASP A 196 -2.72 15.91 4.83
CA ASP A 196 -2.60 16.98 5.82
C ASP A 196 -3.90 17.16 6.61
N GLY A 197 -5.05 17.04 5.95
CA GLY A 197 -6.36 17.05 6.60
C GLY A 197 -6.58 15.81 7.46
N LEU A 198 -6.59 14.64 6.83
CA LEU A 198 -7.04 13.40 7.47
C LEU A 198 -6.07 12.86 8.53
N LEU A 199 -4.75 12.97 8.32
CA LEU A 199 -3.74 12.37 9.22
C LEU A 199 -3.05 13.37 10.14
N ARG A 200 -3.10 14.67 9.83
CA ARG A 200 -2.39 15.71 10.59
C ARG A 200 -3.30 16.77 11.17
N GLY A 201 -4.61 16.70 10.91
CA GLY A 201 -5.60 17.65 11.44
C GLY A 201 -5.34 19.09 10.99
N LYS A 202 -4.76 19.28 9.80
CA LYS A 202 -4.50 20.61 9.23
C LYS A 202 -5.52 20.90 8.15
N THR A 203 -6.16 22.05 8.21
CA THR A 203 -7.02 22.54 7.13
C THR A 203 -6.14 22.99 5.95
N PRO A 204 -6.13 22.28 4.81
CA PRO A 204 -5.39 22.71 3.64
C PRO A 204 -6.08 23.91 2.98
N PHE A 205 -5.32 24.78 2.31
CA PHE A 205 -5.89 25.90 1.55
C PHE A 205 -6.84 25.44 0.44
N LEU A 206 -6.50 24.30 -0.20
CA LEU A 206 -7.37 23.61 -1.15
C LEU A 206 -7.21 22.10 -0.88
N PRO A 207 -8.29 21.37 -0.56
CA PRO A 207 -8.22 19.91 -0.43
C PRO A 207 -8.03 19.29 -1.81
N TYR A 208 -7.05 18.39 -1.94
CA TYR A 208 -6.85 17.58 -3.13
C TYR A 208 -6.24 16.23 -2.74
N PRO A 209 -6.58 15.15 -3.46
CA PRO A 209 -6.04 13.84 -3.16
C PRO A 209 -4.54 13.85 -3.39
N ASN A 210 -3.78 13.35 -2.42
CA ASN A 210 -2.32 13.37 -2.50
C ASN A 210 -1.61 12.16 -1.91
N HIS A 211 -2.35 11.23 -1.28
CA HIS A 211 -1.73 10.15 -0.54
C HIS A 211 -2.62 8.90 -0.46
N TRP A 212 -2.00 7.73 -0.60
CA TRP A 212 -2.64 6.45 -0.34
C TRP A 212 -2.31 5.96 1.07
N ILE A 213 -3.32 5.42 1.75
CA ILE A 213 -3.20 4.78 3.06
C ILE A 213 -3.85 3.40 3.04
N THR A 214 -3.45 2.54 3.98
CA THR A 214 -4.12 1.25 4.20
C THR A 214 -5.14 1.38 5.32
N LEU A 215 -6.38 0.94 5.09
CA LEU A 215 -7.41 0.89 6.12
C LEU A 215 -7.29 -0.43 6.90
N LEU A 216 -7.03 -0.35 8.20
CA LEU A 216 -6.73 -1.53 9.03
C LEU A 216 -7.99 -2.17 9.63
N GLY A 217 -9.01 -1.36 9.92
CA GLY A 217 -10.23 -1.78 10.59
C GLY A 217 -10.66 -0.78 11.66
N ASN A 218 -11.37 -1.27 12.69
CA ASN A 218 -11.97 -0.46 13.74
C ASN A 218 -12.84 0.69 13.20
N ILE A 219 -13.49 0.42 12.07
CA ILE A 219 -14.34 1.38 11.37
C ILE A 219 -15.65 1.50 12.14
N SER A 220 -15.91 2.72 12.61
CA SER A 220 -17.18 3.14 13.19
C SER A 220 -17.68 4.34 12.40
N ILE A 221 -18.90 4.22 11.92
CA ILE A 221 -19.61 5.26 11.17
C ILE A 221 -20.85 5.57 11.99
N LYS A 222 -20.99 6.83 12.39
CA LYS A 222 -22.21 7.37 12.97
C LYS A 222 -22.63 8.49 12.03
N GLY A 223 -23.69 8.30 11.25
CA GLY A 223 -24.17 9.38 10.38
C GLY A 223 -24.73 10.55 11.18
N GLY A 224 -24.60 11.74 10.65
CA GLY A 224 -25.19 12.95 11.21
C GLY A 224 -26.71 13.01 11.01
N ASP A 225 -27.37 13.82 11.81
CA ASP A 225 -28.74 14.26 11.57
C ASP A 225 -28.76 15.20 10.35
N TRP A 226 -29.81 15.11 9.53
CA TRP A 226 -30.00 15.97 8.35
C TRP A 226 -29.98 17.48 8.62
N PHE A 227 -30.12 17.88 9.88
CA PHE A 227 -30.11 19.28 10.33
C PHE A 227 -28.78 19.69 11.00
N ASP A 228 -27.83 18.75 11.13
CA ASP A 228 -26.55 18.94 11.81
C ASP A 228 -25.49 17.98 11.24
N GLU A 229 -24.84 18.39 10.14
CA GLU A 229 -23.72 17.65 9.52
C GLU A 229 -22.52 17.47 10.48
N ASP A 230 -22.43 18.26 11.55
CA ASP A 230 -21.39 18.12 12.59
C ASP A 230 -21.73 17.03 13.64
N SER A 231 -22.93 16.43 13.58
CA SER A 231 -23.33 15.36 14.50
C SER A 231 -22.85 13.96 14.06
N GLY A 232 -22.42 13.85 12.80
CA GLY A 232 -21.83 12.64 12.23
C GLY A 232 -20.38 12.46 12.66
N ARG A 233 -19.93 11.21 12.78
CA ARG A 233 -18.60 10.88 13.27
C ARG A 233 -18.07 9.61 12.63
N ILE A 234 -16.82 9.69 12.16
CA ILE A 234 -16.09 8.57 11.59
C ILE A 234 -14.84 8.31 12.42
N SER A 235 -14.67 7.04 12.81
CA SER A 235 -13.48 6.56 13.50
C SER A 235 -12.93 5.31 12.82
N LEU A 236 -11.62 5.23 12.62
CA LEU A 236 -10.96 4.08 12.01
C LEU A 236 -9.44 4.07 12.26
N ASP A 237 -8.85 2.88 12.18
CA ASP A 237 -7.40 2.71 12.24
C ASP A 237 -6.80 2.55 10.84
N VAL A 238 -5.68 3.22 10.60
CA VAL A 238 -5.02 3.23 9.28
C VAL A 238 -3.51 3.10 9.41
N TYR A 239 -2.87 2.56 8.38
CA TYR A 239 -1.42 2.54 8.23
C TYR A 239 -0.97 3.59 7.21
N SER A 240 0.07 4.34 7.59
CA SER A 240 0.77 5.28 6.71
C SER A 240 2.18 5.56 7.25
N TRP A 241 3.15 5.85 6.39
CA TRP A 241 4.51 6.28 6.77
C TRP A 241 5.18 5.45 7.89
N GLY A 242 4.98 4.13 7.89
CA GLY A 242 5.60 3.26 8.89
C GLY A 242 5.01 3.34 10.29
N LYS A 243 3.74 3.74 10.43
CA LYS A 243 3.04 3.70 11.72
C LYS A 243 1.53 3.58 11.57
N GLN A 244 0.88 3.23 12.67
CA GLN A 244 -0.57 3.29 12.79
C GLN A 244 -1.00 4.72 13.14
N PHE A 245 -2.10 5.15 12.53
CA PHE A 245 -2.85 6.33 12.90
C PHE A 245 -4.26 5.90 13.31
N HIS A 246 -4.81 6.62 14.27
CA HIS A 246 -6.23 6.55 14.61
C HIS A 246 -6.88 7.83 14.11
N ILE A 247 -7.83 7.70 13.18
CA ILE A 247 -8.64 8.80 12.68
C ILE A 247 -9.92 8.80 13.50
N ASN A 248 -10.31 9.98 13.97
CA ASN A 248 -11.55 10.21 14.70
C ASN A 248 -12.00 11.65 14.40
N LEU A 249 -12.80 11.80 13.36
CA LEU A 249 -13.22 13.09 12.81
C LEU A 249 -14.74 13.15 12.72
N ASP A 250 -15.27 14.36 12.70
CA ASP A 250 -16.66 14.60 12.36
C ASP A 250 -16.87 14.36 10.84
N GLU A 251 -18.12 14.24 10.40
CA GLU A 251 -18.49 13.85 9.03
C GLU A 251 -17.93 14.80 7.97
N ALA A 252 -18.25 16.09 8.05
CA ALA A 252 -17.81 17.09 7.07
C ALA A 252 -16.27 17.10 6.81
N PRO A 253 -15.38 17.19 7.82
CA PRO A 253 -13.94 17.16 7.56
C PRO A 253 -13.45 15.79 7.06
N PHE A 254 -14.16 14.71 7.34
CA PHE A 254 -13.81 13.41 6.77
C PHE A 254 -14.11 13.37 5.27
N GLU A 255 -15.30 13.82 4.87
CA GLU A 255 -15.75 13.86 3.47
C GLU A 255 -14.84 14.75 2.61
N ASP A 256 -14.44 15.92 3.13
CA ASP A 256 -13.50 16.83 2.44
C ASP A 256 -12.14 16.19 2.10
N TYR A 257 -11.74 15.15 2.84
CA TYR A 257 -10.39 14.58 2.77
C TYR A 257 -10.36 13.11 2.32
N PHE A 258 -11.50 12.48 2.07
CA PHE A 258 -11.61 11.09 1.64
C PHE A 258 -12.14 11.03 0.20
N TRP A 259 -11.28 10.62 -0.75
CA TRP A 259 -11.58 10.73 -2.19
C TRP A 259 -12.00 9.40 -2.83
N GLY A 260 -11.73 8.30 -2.15
CA GLY A 260 -12.14 6.98 -2.60
C GLY A 260 -11.33 5.86 -1.99
N VAL A 261 -11.72 4.63 -2.29
CA VAL A 261 -11.11 3.43 -1.72
C VAL A 261 -11.06 2.29 -2.74
N VAL A 262 -9.91 1.63 -2.83
CA VAL A 262 -9.74 0.35 -3.50
C VAL A 262 -9.96 -0.75 -2.48
N ILE A 263 -10.87 -1.68 -2.76
CA ILE A 263 -11.27 -2.77 -1.87
C ILE A 263 -11.01 -4.10 -2.58
N GLY A 264 -10.26 -5.01 -1.95
CA GLY A 264 -9.97 -6.36 -2.45
C GLY A 264 -10.50 -7.45 -1.52
N PHE A 265 -11.22 -8.43 -2.06
CA PHE A 265 -11.79 -9.58 -1.33
C PHE A 265 -12.01 -10.82 -2.22
#